data_AF-A0A7S9C490-F1
#
_entry.id   AF-A0A7S9C490-F1
#
_cell.length_a   1.000
_cell.length_b   1.000
_cell.length_c   1.000
_cell.angle_alpha   90.00
_cell.angle_beta   90.00
_cell.angle_gamma   90.00
#
_symmetry.space_group_name_H-M   'P 1'
#
loop_
_entity.id
_entity.type
_entity.pdbx_description
1 polymer ?
#
loop_
_entity_poly.entity_id
_entity_poly.type
_entity_poly.pdbx_seq_one_letter_code
_entity_poly.pdbx_strand_id
1 'polypeptide(L)'
;MKRFLKAILLLSLLLTVLAVAGGFAIWHELVAQPGISVSVNGEDLGLHELHAMHWSGLLFGGLVTALVLLVVLPLALVLGLGLPLLIVASLLGVALLAMVGVGGLLLSPLLLAGLLLWVLLRRRKTPEKPQGAAAAQP
;
A
#
# COMPACT_ATOMS: atom_id res chain seq x y z
N MET A 1 -13.35 3.82 9.42
CA MET A 1 -12.16 4.46 8.82
C MET A 1 -11.16 4.99 9.85
N LYS A 2 -11.54 5.80 10.86
CA LYS A 2 -10.60 6.37 11.87
C LYS A 2 -9.74 5.33 12.63
N ARG A 3 -10.30 4.17 12.99
CA ARG A 3 -9.58 3.11 13.72
C ARG A 3 -8.55 2.38 12.85
N PHE A 4 -8.90 2.14 11.59
CA PHE A 4 -8.03 1.46 10.62
C PHE A 4 -6.81 2.31 10.25
N LEU A 5 -7.01 3.61 9.97
CA LEU A 5 -5.90 4.53 9.68
C LEU A 5 -4.94 4.66 10.88
N LYS A 6 -5.49 4.76 12.10
CA LYS A 6 -4.68 4.78 13.34
C LYS A 6 -3.87 3.50 13.51
N ALA A 7 -4.45 2.35 13.21
CA ALA A 7 -3.76 1.06 13.31
C ALA A 7 -2.59 0.97 12.30
N ILE A 8 -2.80 1.39 11.05
CA ILE A 8 -1.73 1.41 10.04
C ILE A 8 -0.61 2.38 10.44
N LEU A 9 -0.96 3.58 10.92
CA LEU A 9 0.04 4.55 11.38
C LEU A 9 0.85 4.03 12.57
N LEU A 10 0.20 3.40 13.55
CA LEU A 10 0.88 2.80 14.69
C LEU A 10 1.81 1.66 14.27
N LEU A 11 1.36 0.79 13.38
CA LEU A 11 2.16 -0.32 12.87
C LEU A 11 3.37 0.20 12.08
N SER A 12 3.16 1.20 11.20
CA SER A 12 4.24 1.82 10.45
C SER A 12 5.26 2.46 11.39
N LEU A 13 4.81 3.22 12.39
CA LEU A 13 5.69 3.85 13.37
C LEU A 13 6.48 2.80 14.15
N LEU A 14 5.82 1.72 14.59
CA LEU A 14 6.47 0.62 15.30
C LEU A 14 7.56 -0.03 14.45
N LEU A 15 7.28 -0.32 13.18
CA LEU A 15 8.24 -0.90 12.24
C LEU A 15 9.42 0.06 12.00
N THR A 16 9.18 1.36 11.87
CA THR A 16 10.24 2.36 11.73
C THR A 16 11.13 2.39 12.98
N VAL A 17 10.54 2.37 14.17
CA VAL A 17 11.29 2.33 15.44
C VAL A 17 12.14 1.06 15.53
N LEU A 18 11.58 -0.10 15.17
CA LEU A 18 12.31 -1.36 15.15
C LEU A 18 13.48 -1.35 14.16
N ALA A 19 13.28 -0.78 12.96
CA ALA A 19 14.32 -0.68 11.96
C ALA A 19 15.48 0.22 12.43
N VAL A 20 15.17 1.36 13.04
CA VAL A 20 16.18 2.28 13.60
C VAL A 20 16.93 1.62 14.76
N ALA A 21 16.21 1.01 15.71
CA ALA A 21 16.81 0.33 16.85
C ALA A 21 17.68 -0.85 16.42
N GLY A 22 17.21 -1.65 15.46
CA GLY A 22 17.97 -2.76 14.89
C GLY A 22 19.23 -2.29 14.17
N GLY A 23 19.13 -1.25 13.35
CA GLY A 23 20.28 -0.64 12.68
C GLY A 23 21.32 -0.13 13.67
N PHE A 24 20.88 0.56 14.73
CA PHE A 24 21.77 1.05 15.79
C PHE A 24 22.43 -0.09 16.57
N ALA A 25 21.69 -1.15 16.91
CA ALA A 25 22.23 -2.30 17.62
C ALA A 25 23.30 -3.03 16.80
N ILE A 26 23.05 -3.23 15.50
CA ILE A 26 24.03 -3.83 14.58
C ILE A 26 25.28 -2.95 14.49
N TRP A 27 25.11 -1.63 14.34
CA TRP A 27 26.22 -0.70 14.29
C TRP A 27 27.06 -0.72 15.58
N HIS A 28 26.40 -0.72 16.73
CA HIS A 28 27.05 -0.77 18.04
C HIS A 28 27.90 -2.04 18.20
N GLU A 29 27.35 -3.21 17.86
CA GLU A 29 28.09 -4.47 17.89
C GLU A 29 29.28 -4.48 16.92
N LEU A 30 29.12 -3.89 15.74
CA LEU A 30 30.17 -3.82 14.74
C LEU A 30 31.35 -2.95 15.20
N VAL A 31 31.06 -1.84 15.88
CA VAL A 31 32.08 -0.95 16.46
C VAL A 31 32.73 -1.57 17.70
N ALA A 32 31.98 -2.37 18.46
CA ALA A 32 32.47 -2.99 19.70
C ALA A 32 33.39 -4.19 19.47
N GLN A 33 33.43 -4.80 18.28
CA GLN A 33 34.31 -5.93 17.99
C GLN A 33 35.71 -5.49 17.51
N PRO A 34 36.78 -5.72 18.31
CA PRO A 34 38.13 -5.23 18.05
C PRO A 34 38.92 -6.01 16.96
N GLY A 35 38.22 -6.69 16.04
CA GLY A 35 38.83 -7.47 14.96
C GLY A 35 38.30 -7.13 13.56
N ILE A 36 37.39 -6.17 13.44
CA ILE A 36 36.79 -5.77 12.16
C ILE A 36 37.49 -4.48 11.70
N SER A 37 38.48 -4.61 10.82
CA SER A 37 39.05 -3.48 10.09
C SER A 37 38.34 -3.32 8.74
N VAL A 38 38.16 -2.08 8.30
CA VAL A 38 37.65 -1.80 6.96
C VAL A 38 38.85 -1.52 6.07
N SER A 39 39.19 -2.49 5.23
CA SER A 39 40.24 -2.31 4.22
C SER A 39 39.65 -1.71 2.95
N VAL A 40 40.15 -0.54 2.55
CA VAL A 40 39.80 0.10 1.28
C VAL A 40 41.05 0.09 0.41
N ASN A 41 40.98 -0.57 -0.76
CA ASN A 41 42.11 -0.71 -1.68
C ASN A 41 43.38 -1.34 -1.06
N GLY A 42 43.23 -2.23 -0.07
CA GLY A 42 44.34 -2.91 0.59
C GLY A 42 44.96 -2.14 1.76
N GLU A 43 44.43 -0.95 2.07
CA GLU A 43 44.83 -0.13 3.20
C GLU A 43 43.81 -0.33 4.32
N ASP A 44 44.25 -0.87 5.47
CA ASP A 44 43.41 -1.06 6.64
C ASP A 44 43.16 0.28 7.32
N LEU A 45 41.95 0.80 7.17
CA LEU A 45 41.58 2.05 7.80
C LEU A 45 41.13 1.75 9.24
N GLY A 46 42.01 2.03 10.19
CA GLY A 46 41.64 2.06 11.60
C GLY A 46 40.58 3.14 11.83
N LEU A 47 39.47 2.79 12.48
CA LEU A 47 38.34 3.70 12.78
C LEU A 47 38.76 5.02 13.45
N HIS A 48 39.94 5.04 14.09
CA HIS A 48 40.52 6.21 14.74
C HIS A 48 41.22 7.19 13.77
N GLU A 49 41.82 6.70 12.67
CA GLU A 49 42.49 7.53 11.66
C GLU A 49 41.49 8.17 10.68
N LEU A 50 40.27 7.64 10.61
CA LEU A 50 39.14 8.25 9.90
C LEU A 50 38.67 9.59 10.52
N HIS A 51 39.19 10.07 11.64
CA HIS A 51 38.64 11.27 12.29
C HIS A 51 39.15 12.59 11.70
N ALA A 52 40.38 12.64 11.16
CA ALA A 52 41.05 13.90 10.83
C ALA A 52 41.01 14.29 9.33
N MET A 53 40.85 13.33 8.41
CA MET A 53 40.96 13.57 6.95
C MET A 53 39.63 13.37 6.18
N HIS A 54 38.51 13.09 6.87
CA HIS A 54 37.45 12.23 6.32
C HIS A 54 36.06 12.87 6.17
N TRP A 55 35.94 14.18 6.39
CA TRP A 55 34.64 14.87 6.27
C TRP A 55 34.10 14.87 4.84
N SER A 56 34.96 15.03 3.83
CA SER A 56 34.56 14.99 2.42
C SER A 56 34.10 13.60 1.99
N GLY A 57 34.79 12.54 2.43
CA GLY A 57 34.41 11.15 2.17
C GLY A 57 33.09 10.76 2.85
N LEU A 58 32.90 11.21 4.10
CA LEU A 58 31.66 10.95 4.83
C LEU A 58 30.46 11.73 4.26
N LEU A 59 30.67 12.97 3.83
CA LEU A 59 29.64 13.76 3.15
C LEU A 59 29.28 13.17 1.79
N PHE A 60 30.27 12.80 0.98
CA PHE A 60 30.02 12.21 -0.34
C PHE A 60 29.39 10.82 -0.23
N GLY A 61 29.92 9.97 0.65
CA GLY A 61 29.33 8.66 0.96
C GLY A 61 27.91 8.79 1.48
N GLY A 62 27.68 9.69 2.45
CA GLY A 62 26.37 9.99 2.99
C GLY A 62 25.38 10.50 1.93
N LEU A 63 25.83 11.35 1.02
CA LEU A 63 25.01 11.84 -0.10
C LEU A 63 24.61 10.70 -1.05
N VAL A 64 25.55 9.83 -1.41
CA VAL A 64 25.27 8.65 -2.24
C VAL A 64 24.32 7.70 -1.52
N THR A 65 24.57 7.39 -0.24
CA THR A 65 23.68 6.54 0.55
C THR A 65 22.28 7.13 0.65
N ALA A 66 22.16 8.44 0.89
CA ALA A 66 20.87 9.13 0.93
C ALA A 66 20.15 9.05 -0.42
N LEU A 67 20.86 9.30 -1.53
CA LEU A 67 20.31 9.19 -2.87
C LEU A 67 19.80 7.77 -3.15
N VAL A 68 20.61 6.76 -2.82
CA VAL A 68 20.25 5.36 -3.03
C VAL A 68 19.04 4.99 -2.18
N LEU A 69 19.02 5.32 -0.89
CA LEU A 69 17.93 4.93 0.01
C LEU A 69 16.63 5.70 -0.24
N LEU A 70 16.70 6.97 -0.63
CA LEU A 70 15.51 7.82 -0.80
C LEU A 70 14.95 7.82 -2.22
N VAL A 71 15.77 7.54 -3.23
CA VAL A 71 15.35 7.63 -4.63
C VAL A 71 15.46 6.27 -5.30
N VAL A 72 16.65 5.68 -5.31
CA VAL A 72 16.91 4.46 -6.09
C VAL A 72 16.13 3.28 -5.52
N LEU A 73 16.18 3.07 -4.20
CA LEU A 73 15.56 1.94 -3.53
C LEU A 73 14.02 1.97 -3.65
N PRO A 74 13.31 3.09 -3.38
CA PRO A 74 11.87 3.16 -3.60
C PRO A 74 11.50 2.94 -5.06
N LEU A 75 12.27 3.53 -5.99
CA LEU A 75 12.00 3.38 -7.41
C LEU A 75 12.21 1.94 -7.88
N ALA A 76 13.26 1.27 -7.37
CA ALA A 76 13.52 -0.14 -7.62
C ALA A 76 12.44 -1.05 -7.04
N LEU A 77 11.90 -0.74 -5.86
CA LEU A 77 10.77 -1.46 -5.26
C LEU A 77 9.49 -1.28 -6.09
N VAL A 78 9.19 -0.06 -6.53
CA VAL A 78 8.00 0.23 -7.36
C VAL A 78 8.11 -0.44 -8.73
N LEU A 79 9.25 -0.34 -9.39
CA LEU A 79 9.44 -0.92 -10.73
C LEU A 79 9.63 -2.45 -10.67
N GLY A 80 10.41 -2.93 -9.71
CA GLY A 80 10.76 -4.35 -9.61
C GLY A 80 9.67 -5.21 -8.97
N LEU A 81 8.93 -4.68 -8.00
CA LEU A 81 7.88 -5.43 -7.30
C LEU A 81 6.49 -4.86 -7.57
N GLY A 82 6.36 -3.53 -7.56
CA GLY A 82 5.09 -2.84 -7.77
C GLY A 82 4.50 -3.10 -9.16
N LEU A 83 5.30 -3.00 -10.23
CA LEU A 83 4.82 -3.22 -11.59
C LEU A 83 4.38 -4.67 -11.84
N PRO A 84 5.13 -5.72 -11.44
CA PRO A 84 4.63 -7.10 -11.53
C PRO A 84 3.36 -7.33 -10.73
N LEU A 85 3.27 -6.80 -9.49
CA LEU A 85 2.04 -6.91 -8.69
C LEU A 85 0.86 -6.23 -9.39
N LEU A 86 1.09 -5.07 -10.01
CA LEU A 86 0.05 -4.33 -10.74
C LEU A 86 -0.45 -5.12 -11.95
N ILE A 87 0.46 -5.77 -12.69
CA ILE A 87 0.10 -6.65 -13.81
C ILE A 87 -0.77 -7.81 -13.33
N VAL A 88 -0.34 -8.50 -12.26
CA VAL A 88 -1.10 -9.63 -11.68
C VAL A 88 -2.48 -9.17 -11.18
N ALA A 89 -2.54 -8.06 -10.45
CA ALA A 89 -3.79 -7.50 -9.96
C ALA A 89 -4.73 -7.11 -11.10
N SER A 90 -4.19 -6.54 -12.19
CA SER A 90 -4.98 -6.18 -13.37
C SER A 90 -5.54 -7.42 -14.07
N LEU A 91 -4.72 -8.46 -14.26
CA LEU A 91 -5.16 -9.74 -14.84
C LEU A 91 -6.28 -10.37 -14.01
N LEU A 92 -6.12 -10.42 -12.68
CA LEU A 92 -7.15 -10.90 -11.77
C LEU A 92 -8.43 -10.06 -11.84
N GLY A 93 -8.29 -8.73 -11.91
CA GLY A 93 -9.42 -7.81 -12.07
C GLY A 93 -10.20 -8.09 -13.36
N VAL A 94 -9.52 -8.24 -14.49
CA VAL A 94 -10.13 -8.59 -15.78
C VAL A 94 -10.81 -9.95 -15.72
N ALA A 95 -10.17 -10.95 -15.11
CA ALA A 95 -10.75 -12.28 -14.95
C ALA A 95 -12.04 -12.26 -14.12
N LEU A 96 -12.04 -11.54 -12.99
CA LEU A 96 -13.23 -11.35 -12.16
C LEU A 96 -14.33 -10.62 -12.92
N LEU A 97 -13.99 -9.56 -13.66
CA LEU A 97 -14.95 -8.80 -14.45
C LEU A 97 -15.58 -9.67 -15.55
N ALA A 98 -14.79 -10.51 -16.21
CA ALA A 98 -15.29 -11.48 -17.18
C ALA A 98 -16.22 -12.51 -16.53
N MET A 99 -15.87 -13.03 -15.36
CA MET A 99 -16.70 -13.99 -14.61
C MET A 99 -18.05 -13.37 -14.22
N VAL A 100 -18.05 -12.13 -13.73
CA VAL A 100 -19.27 -11.39 -13.38
C VAL A 100 -20.07 -11.03 -14.63
N GLY A 101 -19.40 -10.64 -15.72
CA GLY A 101 -20.05 -10.31 -16.98
C GLY A 101 -20.76 -11.51 -17.61
N VAL A 102 -20.05 -12.63 -17.77
CA VAL A 102 -20.61 -13.89 -18.31
C VAL A 102 -21.66 -14.47 -17.37
N GLY A 103 -21.39 -14.50 -16.07
CA GLY A 103 -22.35 -14.95 -15.06
C GLY A 103 -23.61 -14.10 -15.06
N GLY A 104 -23.47 -12.78 -15.15
CA GLY A 104 -24.56 -11.83 -15.28
C GLY A 104 -25.36 -12.00 -16.58
N LEU A 105 -24.71 -12.32 -17.70
CA LEU A 105 -25.39 -12.63 -18.96
C LEU A 105 -26.20 -13.92 -18.87
N LEU A 106 -25.62 -14.98 -18.31
CA LEU A 106 -26.29 -16.27 -18.14
C LEU A 106 -27.46 -16.18 -17.16
N LEU A 107 -27.29 -15.42 -16.07
CA LEU A 107 -28.33 -15.17 -15.07
C LEU A 107 -29.25 -14.01 -15.45
N SER A 108 -29.02 -13.32 -16.58
CA SER A 108 -29.79 -12.17 -17.04
C SER A 108 -31.30 -12.40 -17.03
N PRO A 109 -31.85 -13.49 -17.62
CA PRO A 109 -33.29 -13.73 -17.56
C PRO A 109 -33.81 -13.88 -16.13
N LEU A 110 -33.02 -14.47 -15.23
CA LEU A 110 -33.38 -14.67 -13.83
C LEU A 110 -33.27 -13.36 -13.02
N LEU A 111 -32.25 -12.55 -13.28
CA LEU A 111 -32.05 -11.22 -12.70
C LEU A 111 -33.16 -10.27 -13.13
N LEU A 112 -33.56 -10.28 -14.40
CA LEU A 112 -34.68 -9.50 -14.92
C LEU A 112 -36.01 -9.95 -14.30
N ALA A 113 -36.25 -11.25 -14.20
CA ALA A 113 -37.44 -11.79 -13.54
C ALA A 113 -37.49 -11.40 -12.05
N GLY A 114 -36.36 -11.51 -11.35
CA GLY A 114 -36.22 -11.09 -9.95
C GLY A 114 -36.42 -9.58 -9.77
N LEU A 115 -35.86 -8.76 -10.66
CA LEU A 115 -36.04 -7.31 -10.65
C LEU A 115 -37.51 -6.93 -10.91
N LEU A 116 -38.17 -7.60 -11.85
CA LEU A 116 -39.59 -7.39 -12.14
C LEU A 116 -40.47 -7.76 -10.94
N LEU A 117 -40.23 -8.92 -10.32
CA LEU A 117 -40.87 -9.34 -9.07
C LEU A 117 -40.65 -8.30 -7.97
N TRP A 118 -39.41 -7.85 -7.78
CA TRP A 118 -39.08 -6.85 -6.77
C TRP A 118 -39.82 -5.52 -6.99
N VAL A 119 -39.88 -5.03 -8.23
CA VAL A 119 -40.66 -3.82 -8.57
C VAL A 119 -42.15 -4.04 -8.28
N LEU A 120 -42.70 -5.21 -8.64
CA LEU A 120 -44.10 -5.55 -8.39
C LEU A 120 -44.43 -5.55 -6.88
N LEU A 121 -43.56 -6.17 -6.07
CA LEU A 121 -43.70 -6.22 -4.61
C LEU A 121 -43.51 -4.84 -3.96
N ARG A 122 -42.62 -3.99 -4.50
CA ARG A 122 -42.40 -2.63 -4.00
C ARG A 122 -43.58 -1.71 -4.31
N ARG A 123 -44.21 -1.84 -5.48
CA ARG A 123 -45.42 -1.07 -5.84
C ARG A 123 -46.61 -1.42 -4.94
N ARG A 124 -46.78 -2.68 -4.55
CA ARG A 124 -47.82 -3.10 -3.59
C ARG A 124 -47.66 -2.47 -2.20
N LYS A 125 -46.45 -2.05 -1.82
CA LYS A 125 -46.18 -1.39 -0.52
C LYS A 125 -46.34 0.13 -0.55
N THR A 126 -46.55 0.74 -1.72
CA THR A 126 -46.90 2.17 -1.79
C THR A 126 -48.41 2.27 -1.68
N PRO A 127 -48.96 2.80 -0.56
CA PRO A 127 -50.39 3.02 -0.47
C PRO A 127 -50.74 4.05 -1.53
N GLU A 128 -51.65 3.69 -2.43
CA GLU A 128 -52.28 4.64 -3.32
C GLU A 128 -52.93 5.71 -2.45
N LYS A 129 -52.38 6.93 -2.47
CA LYS A 129 -52.98 8.05 -1.74
C LYS A 129 -54.37 8.24 -2.35
N PRO A 130 -55.48 8.13 -1.59
CA PRO A 130 -56.80 8.20 -2.16
C PRO A 130 -56.97 9.54 -2.88
N GLN A 131 -57.12 9.51 -4.20
CA GLN A 131 -57.74 10.61 -4.93
C GLN A 131 -59.20 10.63 -4.49
N GLY A 132 -59.49 11.49 -3.53
CA GLY A 132 -60.84 11.77 -3.08
C GLY A 132 -60.95 13.25 -2.71
N ALA A 133 -62.04 13.85 -3.16
CA ALA A 133 -62.52 15.20 -2.87
C ALA A 133 -61.93 16.36 -3.71
N ALA A 134 -62.29 16.40 -5.00
CA ALA A 134 -62.62 17.67 -5.65
C ALA A 134 -63.53 17.43 -6.88
N ALA A 135 -64.63 16.69 -6.69
CA ALA A 135 -65.73 16.70 -7.63
C ALA A 135 -67.04 16.66 -6.83
N ALA A 136 -67.92 17.60 -7.18
CA ALA A 136 -69.26 17.84 -6.66
C ALA A 136 -69.34 18.55 -5.29
N GLN A 137 -69.72 19.83 -5.31
CA GLN A 137 -71.14 20.20 -5.21
C GLN A 137 -71.34 21.71 -5.57
N PRO A 138 -72.60 22.12 -5.88
CA PRO A 138 -72.94 23.19 -6.85
C PRO A 138 -72.79 24.63 -6.35
#